data_AF-A0A6G0VLI7-F1
#
_entry.id   AF-A0A6G0VLI7-F1
#
_cell.length_a   1.000
_cell.length_b   1.000
_cell.length_c   1.000
_cell.angle_alpha   90.00
_cell.angle_beta   90.00
_cell.angle_gamma   90.00
#
_symmetry.space_group_name_H-M   'P 1'
#
loop_
_entity.id
_entity.type
_entity.pdbx_description
1 polymer ?
#
loop_
_entity_poly.entity_id
_entity_poly.type
_entity_poly.pdbx_seq_one_letter_code
_entity_poly.pdbx_strand_id
1 'polypeptide(L)'
;WIFSLLLLICCCVTLYHFVRILYPKNTNENDKVLNSFFYEFSFIVSIKTLLKYDKNNELNFFYTTKLMTILSVIYGHKLYVLMSYPTCNAKFIDNFYLNGPPILLTGFNIVDPLFFISGYLVFINLSREFRKPEDESVWKTLLKPIIQRILRILPAYCAVIAITAYIIPHLGYGPLWPSKSWEEAEICKNYWWANLLFISNFVHIKHQVVRFILIYNNNAMFHLLTNHIYYINYSY
;
A
#
# COMPACT_ATOMS: atom_id res chain seq x y z
N TRP A 1 -9.14 -20.86 -0.60
CA TRP A 1 -8.74 -21.40 -1.91
C TRP A 1 -7.90 -20.41 -2.73
N ILE A 2 -8.42 -19.27 -3.20
CA ILE A 2 -7.65 -18.33 -4.05
C ILE A 2 -6.35 -17.83 -3.39
N PHE A 3 -6.40 -17.34 -2.14
CA PHE A 3 -5.20 -16.90 -1.42
C PHE A 3 -4.18 -18.01 -1.19
N SER A 4 -4.66 -19.23 -0.94
CA SER A 4 -3.80 -20.39 -0.73
C SER A 4 -3.13 -20.80 -2.04
N LEU A 5 -3.83 -20.67 -3.16
CA LEU A 5 -3.33 -20.93 -4.51
C LEU A 5 -2.30 -19.86 -4.92
N LEU A 6 -2.54 -18.60 -4.59
CA LEU A 6 -1.62 -17.48 -4.83
C LEU A 6 -0.35 -17.61 -3.98
N LEU A 7 -0.49 -18.01 -2.71
CA LEU A 7 0.64 -18.30 -1.82
C LEU A 7 1.46 -19.50 -2.33
N LEU A 8 0.79 -20.54 -2.82
CA LEU A 8 1.43 -21.71 -3.42
C LEU A 8 2.18 -21.34 -4.69
N ILE A 9 1.61 -20.51 -5.57
CA ILE A 9 2.31 -19.98 -6.75
C ILE A 9 3.56 -19.20 -6.33
N CYS A 10 3.45 -18.30 -5.35
CA CYS A 10 4.62 -17.55 -4.85
C CYS A 10 5.69 -18.48 -4.28
N CYS A 11 5.32 -19.51 -3.52
CA CYS A 11 6.26 -20.51 -2.98
C CYS A 11 6.92 -21.36 -4.08
N CYS A 12 6.16 -21.79 -5.09
CA CYS A 12 6.70 -22.53 -6.21
C CYS A 12 7.68 -21.68 -7.04
N VAL A 13 7.34 -20.41 -7.28
CA VAL A 13 8.17 -19.46 -8.01
C VAL A 13 9.45 -19.12 -7.24
N THR A 14 9.39 -18.94 -5.91
CA THR A 14 10.58 -18.71 -5.10
C THR A 14 11.50 -19.92 -5.04
N LEU A 15 10.94 -21.14 -4.93
CA LEU A 15 11.72 -22.37 -4.97
C LEU A 15 12.40 -22.57 -6.33
N TYR A 16 11.68 -22.35 -7.43
CA TYR A 16 12.24 -22.38 -8.78
C TYR A 16 13.39 -21.38 -8.94
N HIS A 17 13.20 -20.16 -8.44
CA HIS A 17 14.21 -19.12 -8.48
C HIS A 17 15.43 -19.45 -7.60
N PHE A 18 15.22 -20.05 -6.42
CA PHE A 18 16.28 -20.52 -5.53
C PHE A 18 17.14 -21.61 -6.19
N VAL A 19 16.48 -22.61 -6.81
CA VAL A 19 17.16 -23.68 -7.56
C VAL A 19 17.95 -23.11 -8.75
N ARG A 20 17.40 -22.11 -9.45
CA ARG A 20 18.09 -21.45 -10.57
C ARG A 20 19.32 -20.64 -10.15
N ILE A 21 19.29 -20.00 -8.99
CA ILE A 21 20.49 -19.32 -8.44
C ILE A 21 21.60 -20.33 -8.16
N LEU A 22 21.25 -21.53 -7.67
CA LEU A 22 22.20 -22.58 -7.36
C LEU A 22 22.76 -23.29 -8.61
N TYR A 23 21.98 -23.33 -9.71
CA TYR A 23 22.38 -23.96 -10.97
C TYR A 23 22.17 -23.00 -12.16
N PRO A 24 23.15 -22.12 -12.46
CA PRO A 24 23.05 -21.21 -13.59
C PRO A 24 23.17 -21.99 -14.92
N LYS A 25 22.05 -22.16 -15.62
CA LYS A 25 22.00 -22.72 -16.99
C LYS A 25 21.81 -21.60 -18.01
N ASN A 26 22.45 -21.74 -19.17
CA ASN A 26 22.30 -20.79 -20.29
C ASN A 26 20.86 -20.87 -20.85
N THR A 27 20.12 -19.76 -20.85
CA THR A 27 18.68 -19.73 -21.18
C THR A 27 18.38 -19.07 -22.53
N ASN A 28 17.41 -19.64 -23.26
CA ASN A 28 16.91 -19.15 -24.55
C ASN A 28 16.04 -17.88 -24.40
N GLU A 29 15.83 -17.13 -25.49
CA GLU A 29 15.13 -15.83 -25.47
C GLU A 29 13.65 -15.90 -25.03
N ASN A 30 12.91 -16.96 -25.40
CA ASN A 30 11.52 -17.15 -24.98
C ASN A 30 11.39 -17.45 -23.48
N ASP A 31 12.36 -18.16 -22.90
CA ASP A 31 12.42 -18.37 -21.45
C ASP A 31 12.66 -17.05 -20.72
N LYS A 32 13.30 -16.07 -21.35
CA LYS A 32 13.63 -14.77 -20.75
C LYS A 32 12.39 -13.94 -20.45
N VAL A 33 11.40 -13.93 -21.35
CA VAL A 33 10.15 -13.18 -21.21
C VAL A 33 9.24 -13.82 -20.15
N LEU A 34 9.03 -15.14 -20.22
CA LEU A 34 8.24 -15.87 -19.23
C LEU A 34 8.86 -15.75 -17.84
N ASN A 35 10.19 -15.87 -17.76
CA ASN A 35 10.90 -15.65 -16.52
C ASN A 35 10.69 -14.23 -15.99
N SER A 36 10.73 -13.18 -16.82
CA SER A 36 10.57 -11.78 -16.36
C SER A 36 9.29 -11.58 -15.54
N PHE A 37 8.16 -12.16 -15.97
CA PHE A 37 6.92 -12.09 -15.22
C PHE A 37 6.99 -12.87 -13.90
N PHE A 38 7.56 -14.07 -13.90
CA PHE A 38 7.76 -14.86 -12.67
C PHE A 38 8.80 -14.23 -11.71
N TYR A 39 9.76 -13.48 -12.23
CA TYR A 39 10.76 -12.72 -11.45
C TYR A 39 10.10 -11.67 -10.57
N GLU A 40 9.00 -11.06 -11.02
CA GLU A 40 8.25 -10.06 -10.24
C GLU A 40 7.58 -10.66 -8.99
N PHE A 41 7.19 -11.93 -9.04
CA PHE A 41 6.57 -12.65 -7.91
C PHE A 41 7.58 -13.36 -6.99
N SER A 42 8.88 -13.32 -7.31
CA SER A 42 9.92 -13.96 -6.51
C SER A 42 10.30 -13.10 -5.29
N PHE A 43 9.97 -13.59 -4.09
CA PHE A 43 10.34 -12.93 -2.83
C PHE A 43 11.84 -12.61 -2.71
N ILE A 44 12.72 -13.47 -3.23
CA ILE A 44 14.18 -13.27 -3.17
C ILE A 44 14.57 -12.00 -3.94
N VAL A 45 13.97 -11.79 -5.11
CA VAL A 45 14.26 -10.65 -5.98
C VAL A 45 13.63 -9.40 -5.41
N SER A 46 12.38 -9.48 -4.94
CA SER A 46 11.71 -8.36 -4.31
C SER A 46 12.47 -7.89 -3.06
N ILE A 47 12.93 -8.80 -2.20
CA ILE A 47 13.71 -8.46 -0.99
C ILE A 47 15.07 -7.86 -1.37
N LYS A 48 15.79 -8.45 -2.34
CA LYS A 48 17.07 -7.88 -2.81
C LYS A 48 16.90 -6.49 -3.41
N THR A 49 15.82 -6.26 -4.16
CA THR A 49 15.52 -4.96 -4.75
C THR A 49 15.14 -3.94 -3.69
N LEU A 50 14.38 -4.37 -2.68
CA LEU A 50 13.89 -3.54 -1.58
C LEU A 50 14.99 -3.18 -0.57
N LEU A 51 15.98 -4.07 -0.37
CA LEU A 51 17.18 -3.81 0.43
C LEU A 51 18.35 -3.24 -0.38
N LYS A 52 18.14 -2.94 -1.67
CA LYS A 52 19.19 -2.36 -2.52
C LYS A 52 19.54 -0.97 -2.00
N TYR A 53 20.75 -0.84 -1.47
CA TYR A 53 21.29 0.40 -0.95
C TYR A 53 22.23 1.03 -1.98
N ASP A 54 21.98 2.28 -2.35
CA ASP A 54 22.82 3.04 -3.28
C ASP A 54 23.71 4.03 -2.53
N LYS A 55 25.00 3.72 -2.35
CA LYS A 55 25.93 4.51 -1.52
C LYS A 55 25.97 6.01 -1.86
N ASN A 56 25.63 6.39 -3.09
CA ASN A 56 25.72 7.77 -3.57
C ASN A 56 24.39 8.55 -3.47
N ASN A 57 23.30 7.91 -3.07
CA ASN A 57 21.99 8.54 -3.02
C ASN A 57 21.68 9.08 -1.62
N GLU A 58 21.73 10.41 -1.46
CA GLU A 58 21.40 11.13 -0.23
C GLU A 58 19.97 10.86 0.26
N LEU A 59 19.06 10.42 -0.64
CA LEU A 59 17.68 10.09 -0.29
C LEU A 59 17.50 8.72 0.38
N ASN A 60 18.56 7.91 0.49
CA ASN A 60 18.47 6.57 1.09
C ASN A 60 17.95 6.57 2.53
N PHE A 61 18.29 7.60 3.30
CA PHE A 61 17.76 7.76 4.65
C PHE A 61 16.23 7.88 4.63
N PHE A 62 15.66 8.67 3.72
CA PHE A 62 14.22 8.83 3.55
C PHE A 62 13.55 7.55 3.04
N TYR A 63 14.20 6.81 2.14
CA TYR A 63 13.67 5.51 1.71
C TYR A 63 13.66 4.47 2.84
N THR A 64 14.71 4.43 3.67
CA THR A 64 14.82 3.49 4.79
C THR A 64 13.81 3.81 5.90
N THR A 65 13.68 5.08 6.26
CA THR A 65 12.67 5.54 7.24
C THR A 65 11.25 5.31 6.76
N LYS A 66 10.98 5.51 5.47
CA LYS A 66 9.71 5.14 4.84
C LYS A 66 9.42 3.64 4.92
N LEU A 67 10.43 2.81 4.71
CA LEU A 67 10.29 1.35 4.83
C LEU A 67 9.89 0.95 6.25
N MET A 68 10.63 1.44 7.24
CA MET A 68 10.38 1.12 8.65
C MET A 68 9.00 1.59 9.11
N THR A 69 8.56 2.77 8.69
CA THR A 69 7.21 3.27 9.01
C THR A 69 6.11 2.43 8.37
N ILE A 70 6.26 2.00 7.10
CA ILE A 70 5.29 1.09 6.44
C ILE A 70 5.17 -0.24 7.20
N LEU A 71 6.29 -0.85 7.60
CA LEU A 71 6.28 -2.10 8.36
C LEU A 71 5.54 -1.95 9.70
N SER A 72 5.79 -0.85 10.41
CA SER A 72 5.10 -0.54 11.67
C SER A 72 3.61 -0.33 11.48
N VAL A 73 3.18 0.35 10.41
CA VAL A 73 1.76 0.53 10.06
C VAL A 73 1.08 -0.81 9.79
N ILE A 74 1.70 -1.69 9.00
CA ILE A 74 1.16 -3.03 8.71
C ILE A 74 0.99 -3.82 10.01
N TYR A 75 1.99 -3.80 10.88
CA TYR A 75 1.93 -4.49 12.17
C TYR A 75 0.85 -3.90 13.09
N GLY A 76 0.75 -2.57 13.18
CA GLY A 76 -0.28 -1.88 13.95
C GLY A 76 -1.70 -2.20 13.48
N HIS A 77 -1.92 -2.29 12.17
CA HIS A 77 -3.20 -2.70 11.59
C HIS A 77 -3.58 -4.15 11.93
N LYS A 78 -2.62 -5.07 11.89
CA LYS A 78 -2.85 -6.46 12.31
C LYS A 78 -3.25 -6.52 13.79
N LEU A 79 -2.56 -5.78 14.65
CA LEU A 79 -2.88 -5.70 16.08
C LEU A 79 -4.27 -5.10 16.31
N TYR A 80 -4.64 -4.05 15.59
CA TYR A 80 -5.96 -3.44 15.68
C TYR A 80 -7.10 -4.41 15.35
N VAL A 81 -6.94 -5.16 14.26
CA VAL A 81 -7.92 -6.20 13.88
C VAL A 81 -8.04 -7.24 14.98
N LEU A 82 -6.91 -7.69 15.54
CA LEU A 82 -6.89 -8.68 16.62
C LEU A 82 -7.62 -8.18 17.87
N MET A 83 -7.41 -6.91 18.25
CA MET A 83 -8.09 -6.29 19.40
C MET A 83 -9.59 -6.05 19.15
N SER A 84 -10.01 -5.95 17.89
CA SER A 84 -11.41 -5.76 17.51
C SER A 84 -12.24 -7.06 17.63
N TYR A 85 -11.59 -8.22 17.72
CA TYR A 85 -12.27 -9.49 17.95
C TYR A 85 -12.55 -9.71 19.45
N PRO A 86 -13.66 -10.37 19.81
CA PRO A 86 -13.96 -10.67 21.20
C PRO A 86 -12.86 -11.56 21.77
N THR A 87 -12.20 -11.08 22.81
CA THR A 87 -11.18 -11.84 23.54
C THR A 87 -11.77 -12.38 24.84
N CYS A 88 -11.24 -13.50 25.32
CA CYS A 88 -11.67 -14.08 26.60
C CYS A 88 -11.40 -13.15 27.80
N ASN A 89 -10.60 -12.10 27.60
CA ASN A 89 -10.13 -11.20 28.66
C ASN A 89 -10.47 -9.74 28.34
N ALA A 90 -11.75 -9.46 28.08
CA ALA A 90 -12.22 -8.11 27.74
C ALA A 90 -11.81 -7.04 28.78
N LYS A 91 -11.79 -7.39 30.08
CA LYS A 91 -11.31 -6.50 31.16
C LYS A 91 -9.86 -6.06 30.99
N PHE A 92 -9.00 -6.90 30.41
CA PHE A 92 -7.61 -6.52 30.12
C PHE A 92 -7.55 -5.43 29.05
N ILE A 93 -8.37 -5.55 28.00
CA ILE A 93 -8.46 -4.55 26.93
C ILE A 93 -9.02 -3.24 27.50
N ASP A 94 -10.10 -3.29 28.28
CA ASP A 94 -10.69 -2.09 28.89
C ASP A 94 -9.70 -1.38 29.82
N ASN A 95 -8.99 -2.14 30.66
CA ASN A 95 -7.97 -1.58 31.55
C ASN A 95 -6.79 -1.00 30.76
N PHE A 96 -6.41 -1.61 29.64
CA PHE A 96 -5.38 -1.08 28.75
C PHE A 96 -5.83 0.23 28.06
N TYR A 97 -7.10 0.35 27.69
CA TYR A 97 -7.63 1.60 27.13
C TYR A 97 -7.70 2.74 28.15
N LEU A 98 -8.06 2.43 29.40
CA LEU A 98 -8.23 3.43 30.46
C LEU A 98 -6.91 3.83 31.14
N ASN A 99 -6.04 2.85 31.39
CA ASN A 99 -4.84 3.02 32.21
C ASN A 99 -3.53 2.71 31.45
N GLY A 100 -3.61 2.36 30.17
CA GLY A 100 -2.44 2.07 29.35
C GLY A 100 -1.63 3.33 29.03
N PRO A 101 -0.36 3.15 28.63
CA PRO A 101 0.50 4.28 28.30
C PRO A 101 -0.02 5.03 27.05
N PRO A 102 -0.11 6.38 27.09
CA PRO A 102 -0.67 7.18 26.00
C PRO A 102 0.00 6.96 24.65
N ILE A 103 1.29 6.61 24.65
CA ILE A 103 2.07 6.34 23.43
C ILE A 103 1.52 5.15 22.63
N LEU A 104 0.99 4.11 23.30
CA LEU A 104 0.42 2.95 22.62
C LEU A 104 -0.98 3.24 22.11
N LEU A 105 -1.75 4.05 22.84
CA LEU A 105 -3.08 4.53 22.45
C LEU A 105 -3.03 5.46 21.23
N THR A 106 -2.00 6.30 21.15
CA THR A 106 -1.75 7.22 20.03
C THR A 106 -0.93 6.60 18.90
N GLY A 107 -0.51 5.34 19.04
CA GLY A 107 0.37 4.67 18.07
C GLY A 107 -0.18 4.58 16.65
N PHE A 108 -1.49 4.75 16.46
CA PHE A 108 -2.12 4.84 15.15
C PHE A 108 -1.69 6.07 14.33
N ASN A 109 -1.21 7.13 14.98
CA ASN A 109 -0.71 8.35 14.34
C ASN A 109 0.66 8.15 13.66
N ILE A 110 1.23 6.93 13.71
CA ILE A 110 2.47 6.58 12.98
C ILE A 110 2.30 6.67 11.46
N VAL A 111 1.07 6.81 10.96
CA VAL A 111 0.78 7.09 9.54
C VAL A 111 1.15 8.52 9.13
N ASP A 112 1.20 9.49 10.05
CA ASP A 112 1.42 10.89 9.70
C ASP A 112 2.86 11.15 9.20
N PRO A 113 3.92 10.65 9.88
CA PRO A 113 5.29 10.75 9.36
C PRO A 113 5.46 10.07 8.00
N LEU A 114 4.71 8.99 7.73
CA LEU A 114 4.73 8.30 6.45
C LEU A 114 4.23 9.19 5.31
N PHE A 115 3.17 9.98 5.55
CA PHE A 115 2.68 10.96 4.58
C PHE A 115 3.68 12.08 4.35
N PHE A 116 4.30 12.59 5.42
CA PHE A 116 5.31 13.64 5.33
C PHE A 116 6.52 13.20 4.49
N ILE A 117 7.12 12.04 4.79
CA ILE A 117 8.27 11.50 4.04
C ILE A 117 7.88 11.22 2.58
N SER A 118 6.66 10.71 2.34
CA SER A 118 6.18 10.47 0.98
C SER A 118 6.04 11.76 0.17
N GLY A 119 5.43 12.80 0.76
CA GLY A 119 5.29 14.13 0.16
C GLY A 119 6.64 14.76 -0.17
N TYR A 120 7.56 14.74 0.78
CA TYR A 120 8.92 15.26 0.61
C TYR A 120 9.69 14.60 -0.55
N LEU A 121 9.61 13.26 -0.67
CA LEU A 121 10.25 12.55 -1.77
C LEU A 121 9.67 12.94 -3.13
N VAL A 122 8.36 13.18 -3.23
CA VAL A 122 7.76 13.64 -4.49
C VAL A 122 8.17 15.07 -4.79
N PHE A 123 8.20 15.94 -3.78
CA PHE A 123 8.68 17.31 -3.92
C PHE A 123 10.09 17.35 -4.52
N ILE A 124 11.06 16.60 -3.96
CA ILE A 124 12.44 16.59 -4.49
C ILE A 124 12.51 16.06 -5.92
N ASN A 125 11.80 14.97 -6.22
CA ASN A 125 11.82 14.40 -7.56
C ASN A 125 11.21 15.35 -8.58
N LEU A 126 10.14 16.06 -8.21
CA LEU A 126 9.49 17.04 -9.05
C LEU A 126 10.40 18.27 -9.26
N SER A 127 11.04 18.79 -8.20
CA SER A 127 12.01 19.87 -8.29
C SER A 127 13.19 19.55 -9.20
N ARG A 128 13.66 18.29 -9.19
CA ARG A 128 14.72 17.82 -10.08
C ARG A 128 14.26 17.77 -11.53
N GLU A 129 13.02 17.35 -11.78
CA GLU A 129 12.45 17.29 -13.13
C GLU A 129 12.26 18.69 -13.72
N PHE A 130 11.77 19.66 -12.93
CA PHE A 130 11.64 21.06 -13.35
C PHE A 130 12.96 21.79 -13.59
N ARG A 131 14.06 21.32 -12.99
CA ARG A 131 15.39 21.91 -13.20
C ARG A 131 16.05 21.43 -14.50
N LYS A 132 15.53 20.38 -15.14
CA LYS A 132 16.03 19.92 -16.43
C LYS A 132 15.62 20.93 -17.52
N PRO A 133 16.52 21.27 -18.45
CA PRO A 133 16.21 22.13 -19.58
C PRO A 133 15.40 21.33 -20.60
N GLU A 134 14.11 21.16 -20.37
CA GLU A 134 13.18 20.58 -21.35
C GLU A 134 12.01 21.54 -21.59
N ASP A 135 11.68 21.73 -22.87
CA ASP A 135 10.58 22.54 -23.40
C ASP A 135 9.17 21.94 -23.11
N GLU A 136 9.07 21.00 -22.17
CA GLU A 136 7.81 20.34 -21.85
C GLU A 136 6.90 21.25 -21.03
N SER A 137 5.59 21.19 -21.31
CA SER A 137 4.62 21.99 -20.55
C SER A 137 4.65 21.58 -19.07
N VAL A 138 4.60 22.58 -18.18
CA VAL A 138 4.55 22.41 -16.71
C VAL A 138 3.53 21.36 -16.28
N TRP A 139 2.39 21.30 -16.98
CA TRP A 139 1.33 20.33 -16.76
C TRP A 139 1.71 18.88 -17.07
N LYS A 140 2.50 18.63 -18.13
CA LYS A 140 2.97 17.27 -18.45
C LYS A 140 3.92 16.77 -17.38
N THR A 141 4.85 17.61 -16.91
CA THR A 141 5.81 17.28 -15.85
C THR A 141 5.11 16.96 -14.52
N LEU A 142 3.99 17.63 -14.22
CA LEU A 142 3.17 17.35 -13.03
C LEU A 142 2.27 16.11 -13.18
N LEU A 143 1.59 15.97 -14.31
CA LEU A 143 0.57 14.93 -14.51
C LEU A 143 1.20 13.55 -14.73
N LYS A 144 2.34 13.46 -15.42
CA LYS A 144 3.04 12.20 -15.72
C LYS A 144 3.32 11.35 -14.46
N PRO A 145 3.96 11.86 -13.39
CA PRO A 145 4.20 11.06 -12.18
C PRO A 145 2.91 10.71 -11.42
N ILE A 146 1.87 11.55 -11.49
CA ILE A 146 0.57 11.26 -10.87
C ILE A 146 -0.14 10.11 -11.58
N ILE A 147 -0.23 10.18 -12.91
CA ILE A 147 -0.90 9.16 -13.73
C ILE A 147 -0.19 7.82 -13.58
N GLN A 148 1.15 7.79 -13.67
CA GLN A 148 1.93 6.58 -13.48
C GLN A 148 1.68 5.95 -12.10
N ARG A 149 1.55 6.78 -11.06
CA ARG A 149 1.26 6.31 -9.71
C ARG A 149 -0.16 5.77 -9.58
N ILE A 150 -1.16 6.46 -10.13
CA ILE A 150 -2.55 6.01 -10.13
C ILE A 150 -2.65 4.67 -10.86
N LEU A 151 -2.11 4.58 -12.08
CA LEU A 151 -2.11 3.35 -12.87
C LEU A 151 -1.40 2.18 -12.17
N ARG A 152 -0.40 2.45 -11.31
CA ARG A 152 0.27 1.43 -10.52
C ARG A 152 -0.54 0.97 -9.30
N ILE A 153 -1.25 1.87 -8.63
CA ILE A 153 -2.00 1.57 -7.40
C ILE A 153 -3.38 0.99 -7.72
N LEU A 154 -4.03 1.49 -8.77
CA LEU A 154 -5.40 1.16 -9.15
C LEU A 154 -5.66 -0.35 -9.32
N PRO A 155 -4.78 -1.16 -9.96
CA PRO A 155 -5.03 -2.58 -10.15
C PRO A 155 -5.11 -3.35 -8.83
N ALA A 156 -4.18 -3.07 -7.91
CA ALA A 156 -4.17 -3.67 -6.58
C ALA A 156 -5.42 -3.25 -5.78
N TYR A 157 -5.84 -2.01 -5.96
CA TYR A 157 -7.00 -1.45 -5.29
C TYR A 157 -8.31 -2.08 -5.74
N CYS A 158 -8.51 -2.21 -7.06
CA CYS A 158 -9.64 -2.94 -7.64
C CYS A 158 -9.67 -4.39 -7.16
N ALA A 159 -8.51 -5.05 -7.10
CA ALA A 159 -8.41 -6.42 -6.62
C ALA A 159 -8.85 -6.55 -5.16
N VAL A 160 -8.39 -5.66 -4.26
CA VAL A 160 -8.81 -5.67 -2.85
C VAL A 160 -10.31 -5.48 -2.71
N ILE A 161 -10.90 -4.50 -3.39
CA ILE A 161 -12.35 -4.24 -3.36
C ILE A 161 -13.14 -5.44 -3.88
N ALA A 162 -12.71 -6.05 -4.99
CA ALA A 162 -13.38 -7.21 -5.54
C ALA A 162 -13.29 -8.42 -4.58
N ILE A 163 -12.12 -8.64 -3.97
CA ILE A 163 -11.93 -9.70 -2.99
C ILE A 163 -12.81 -9.47 -1.76
N THR A 164 -12.86 -8.24 -1.22
CA THR A 164 -13.66 -7.93 -0.04
C THR A 164 -15.17 -8.01 -0.33
N ALA A 165 -15.60 -7.59 -1.52
CA ALA A 165 -17.00 -7.65 -1.94
C ALA A 165 -17.53 -9.06 -2.23
N TYR A 166 -16.71 -9.91 -2.86
CA TYR A 166 -17.18 -11.17 -3.44
C TYR A 166 -16.56 -12.43 -2.84
N ILE A 167 -15.37 -12.36 -2.25
CA ILE A 167 -14.62 -13.55 -1.82
C ILE A 167 -14.63 -13.68 -0.29
N ILE A 168 -14.36 -12.59 0.43
CA ILE A 168 -14.28 -12.60 1.91
C ILE A 168 -15.58 -13.10 2.57
N PRO A 169 -16.80 -12.68 2.19
CA PRO A 169 -18.03 -13.11 2.85
C PRO A 169 -18.21 -14.64 2.90
N HIS A 170 -17.67 -15.35 1.93
CA HIS A 170 -17.80 -16.80 1.79
C HIS A 170 -16.62 -17.60 2.37
N LEU A 171 -15.55 -16.94 2.84
CA LEU A 171 -14.32 -17.61 3.29
C LEU A 171 -14.30 -17.98 4.78
N GLY A 172 -15.04 -17.25 5.60
CA GLY A 172 -15.03 -17.46 7.05
C GLY A 172 -16.23 -18.22 7.56
N TYR A 173 -16.01 -18.87 8.70
CA TYR A 173 -17.01 -19.64 9.43
C TYR A 173 -17.10 -19.09 10.84
N GLY A 174 -18.32 -18.95 11.37
CA GLY A 174 -18.57 -18.49 12.73
C GLY A 174 -19.73 -17.49 12.81
N PRO A 175 -20.39 -17.36 13.97
CA PRO A 175 -21.62 -16.58 14.11
C PRO A 175 -21.43 -15.07 13.88
N LEU A 176 -20.24 -14.54 14.19
CA LEU A 176 -19.89 -13.13 13.98
C LEU A 176 -19.42 -12.82 12.56
N TRP A 177 -19.01 -13.83 11.80
CA TRP A 177 -18.45 -13.65 10.47
C TRP A 177 -19.47 -13.05 9.48
N PRO A 178 -20.70 -13.58 9.38
CA PRO A 178 -21.68 -13.00 8.48
C PRO A 178 -22.02 -11.55 8.81
N SER A 179 -22.21 -11.23 10.09
CA SER A 179 -22.56 -9.86 10.52
C SER A 179 -21.51 -8.84 10.11
N LYS A 180 -20.21 -9.17 10.22
CA LYS A 180 -19.12 -8.24 9.87
C LYS A 180 -18.75 -8.26 8.40
N SER A 181 -18.67 -9.43 7.79
CA SER A 181 -18.19 -9.57 6.42
C SER A 181 -19.23 -9.15 5.37
N TRP A 182 -20.52 -9.40 5.60
CA TRP A 182 -21.57 -8.99 4.67
C TRP A 182 -21.80 -7.48 4.68
N GLU A 183 -21.76 -6.85 5.86
CA GLU A 183 -21.85 -5.39 6.00
C GLU A 183 -20.72 -4.70 5.20
N GLU A 184 -19.46 -5.12 5.42
CA GLU A 184 -18.31 -4.60 4.69
C GLU A 184 -18.41 -4.87 3.18
N ALA A 185 -18.88 -6.05 2.77
CA ALA A 185 -19.03 -6.39 1.36
C ALA A 185 -20.12 -5.58 0.66
N GLU A 186 -21.23 -5.28 1.35
CA GLU A 186 -22.30 -4.43 0.81
C GLU A 186 -21.83 -2.99 0.63
N ILE A 187 -21.07 -2.46 1.60
CA ILE A 187 -20.40 -1.16 1.48
C ILE A 187 -19.46 -1.16 0.26
N CYS A 188 -18.62 -2.19 0.09
CA CYS A 188 -17.74 -2.34 -1.07
C CYS A 188 -18.54 -2.32 -2.40
N LYS A 189 -19.67 -3.01 -2.48
CA LYS A 189 -20.51 -3.09 -3.69
C LYS A 189 -21.23 -1.77 -4.01
N ASN A 190 -21.57 -0.99 -3.00
CA ASN A 190 -22.30 0.27 -3.21
C ASN A 190 -21.36 1.47 -3.44
N TYR A 191 -20.15 1.43 -2.88
CA TYR A 191 -19.23 2.59 -2.85
C TYR A 191 -17.85 2.32 -3.49
N TRP A 192 -17.69 1.25 -4.27
CA TRP A 192 -16.44 0.98 -5.01
C TRP A 192 -16.00 2.16 -5.89
N TRP A 193 -16.94 2.86 -6.51
CA TRP A 193 -16.67 4.00 -7.41
C TRP A 193 -16.03 5.18 -6.68
N ALA A 194 -16.47 5.47 -5.44
CA ALA A 194 -15.92 6.56 -4.63
C ALA A 194 -14.45 6.31 -4.27
N ASN A 195 -14.12 5.04 -4.08
CA ASN A 195 -12.77 4.56 -3.87
C ASN A 195 -11.90 4.69 -5.12
N LEU A 196 -12.40 4.34 -6.31
CA LEU A 196 -11.65 4.49 -7.57
C LEU A 196 -11.36 5.96 -7.92
N LEU A 197 -12.26 6.85 -7.53
CA LEU A 197 -12.10 8.29 -7.71
C LEU A 197 -11.28 8.95 -6.59
N PHE A 198 -10.76 8.17 -5.62
CA PHE A 198 -10.01 8.66 -4.45
C PHE A 198 -10.77 9.71 -3.59
N ILE A 199 -12.10 9.76 -3.69
CA ILE A 199 -12.96 10.69 -2.94
C ILE A 199 -13.62 10.04 -1.72
N SER A 200 -13.23 8.83 -1.37
CA SER A 200 -13.79 8.08 -0.23
C SER A 200 -13.70 8.85 1.09
N ASN A 201 -12.73 9.76 1.22
CA ASN A 201 -12.57 10.63 2.39
C ASN A 201 -13.73 11.62 2.57
N PHE A 202 -14.40 11.99 1.49
CA PHE A 202 -15.57 12.88 1.49
C PHE A 202 -16.89 12.12 1.67
N VAL A 203 -16.83 10.78 1.65
CA VAL A 203 -17.98 9.93 1.92
C VAL A 203 -18.09 9.70 3.43
N HIS A 204 -19.32 9.76 3.94
CA HIS A 204 -19.63 9.59 5.36
C HIS A 204 -18.97 8.32 5.94
N ILE A 205 -18.43 8.40 7.16
CA ILE A 205 -17.58 7.35 7.80
C ILE A 205 -18.22 5.95 7.77
N LYS A 206 -19.56 5.86 7.81
CA LYS A 206 -20.32 4.60 7.77
C LYS A 206 -20.29 3.90 6.41
N HIS A 207 -19.99 4.62 5.33
CA HIS A 207 -19.97 4.11 3.95
C HIS A 207 -18.55 4.03 3.39
N GLN A 208 -17.53 4.19 4.24
CA GLN A 208 -16.15 4.09 3.82
C GLN A 208 -15.79 2.61 3.63
N VAL A 209 -15.49 2.28 2.38
CA VAL A 209 -15.07 0.94 1.96
C VAL A 209 -13.68 0.65 2.52
N VAL A 210 -13.59 -0.33 3.44
CA VAL A 210 -12.35 -0.90 4.00
C VAL A 210 -11.44 0.16 4.64
N ARG A 211 -11.44 0.25 5.98
CA ARG A 211 -10.68 1.27 6.72
C ARG A 211 -9.15 1.27 6.45
N PHE A 212 -8.57 0.16 5.97
CA PHE A 212 -7.16 0.04 5.56
C PHE A 212 -6.81 0.80 4.28
N ILE A 213 -7.81 1.03 3.43
CA ILE A 213 -7.66 1.69 2.14
C ILE A 213 -7.50 3.22 2.29
N LEU A 214 -7.98 3.80 3.40
CA LEU A 214 -7.88 5.23 3.71
C LEU A 214 -6.46 5.78 3.68
N ILE A 215 -5.45 5.00 4.05
CA ILE A 215 -4.05 5.43 3.98
C ILE A 215 -3.65 5.76 2.54
N TYR A 216 -4.09 4.97 1.58
CA TYR A 216 -3.77 5.20 0.17
C TYR A 216 -4.51 6.42 -0.39
N ASN A 217 -5.77 6.65 0.01
CA ASN A 217 -6.54 7.84 -0.37
C ASN A 217 -5.93 9.12 0.21
N ASN A 218 -5.59 9.11 1.50
CA ASN A 218 -4.94 10.24 2.16
C ASN A 218 -3.58 10.55 1.55
N ASN A 219 -2.80 9.52 1.20
CA ASN A 219 -1.53 9.70 0.50
C ASN A 219 -1.74 10.34 -0.89
N ALA A 220 -2.70 9.83 -1.67
CA ALA A 220 -3.02 10.39 -2.99
C ALA A 220 -3.44 11.87 -2.90
N MET A 221 -4.30 12.21 -1.93
CA MET A 221 -4.75 13.58 -1.69
C MET A 221 -3.60 14.50 -1.28
N PHE A 222 -2.71 14.06 -0.40
CA PHE A 222 -1.54 14.84 0.03
C PHE A 222 -0.58 15.14 -1.13
N HIS A 223 -0.45 14.20 -2.07
CA HIS A 223 0.33 14.42 -3.29
C HIS A 223 -0.30 15.42 -4.25
N LEU A 224 -1.63 15.39 -4.40
CA LEU A 224 -2.35 16.40 -5.18
C LEU A 224 -2.16 17.80 -4.58
N LEU A 225 -2.24 17.92 -3.26
CA LEU A 225 -1.99 19.17 -2.54
C LEU A 225 -0.55 19.67 -2.71
N THR A 226 0.44 18.78 -2.58
CA THR A 226 1.86 19.13 -2.75
C THR A 226 2.13 19.67 -4.16
N ASN A 227 1.55 19.06 -5.19
CA ASN A 227 1.69 19.50 -6.58
C ASN A 227 0.99 20.84 -6.83
N HIS A 228 -0.17 21.07 -6.22
CA HIS A 228 -0.87 22.35 -6.31
C HIS A 228 -0.09 23.48 -5.64
N ILE A 229 0.51 23.24 -4.47
CA ILE A 229 1.38 24.21 -3.79
C ILE A 229 2.61 24.51 -4.66
N TYR A 230 3.19 23.49 -5.29
CA TYR A 230 4.35 23.66 -6.17
C TYR A 230 4.01 24.46 -7.44
N TYR A 231 2.84 24.23 -8.04
CA TYR A 231 2.33 25.01 -9.17
C TYR A 231 2.16 26.49 -8.82
N ILE A 232 1.56 26.79 -7.66
CA ILE A 232 1.43 28.18 -7.19
C ILE A 232 2.80 28.83 -7.06
N ASN A 233 3.77 28.18 -6.41
CA ASN A 233 5.11 28.74 -6.20
C ASN A 233 5.94 28.94 -7.49
N TYR A 234 5.62 28.25 -8.58
CA TYR A 234 6.33 28.39 -9.86
C TYR A 234 5.61 29.34 -10.84
N SER A 235 4.34 29.66 -10.56
CA SER A 235 3.54 30.58 -11.38
C SER A 235 3.65 32.05 -10.94
N TYR A 236 4.39 32.32 -9.86
CA TYR A 236 4.81 33.64 -9.38
C TYR A 236 6.33 33.77 -9.53
#